data_AF-A0AAU2V720-F1
#
_entry.id   AF-A0AAU2V720-F1
#
_cell.length_a   1.000
_cell.length_b   1.000
_cell.length_c   1.000
_cell.angle_alpha   90.00
_cell.angle_beta   90.00
_cell.angle_gamma   90.00
#
_symmetry.space_group_name_H-M   'P 1'
#
loop_
_entity.id
_entity.type
_entity.pdbx_description
1 polymer ?
#
loop_
_entity_poly.entity_id
_entity_poly.type
_entity_poly.pdbx_seq_one_letter_code
_entity_poly.pdbx_strand_id
1 'polypeptide(L)' 'MFVYVGTQQTSTAAVDFLAIERTLNGDLPRPCLGEEELDLAARVLDAHGESASAIAERLGVKPRTITRWRERWKVAGAA' A
#
# COMPACT_ATOMS: atom_id res chain seq x y z
N MET A 1 -1.82 4.97 -14.96
CA MET A 1 -2.86 4.01 -14.54
C MET A 1 -3.38 4.52 -13.21
N PHE A 2 -4.68 4.80 -13.10
CA PHE A 2 -5.25 5.27 -11.84
C PHE A 2 -5.69 4.06 -11.03
N VAL A 3 -5.22 3.95 -9.80
CA VAL A 3 -5.66 2.90 -8.87
C VAL A 3 -6.75 3.50 -7.99
N TYR A 4 -7.92 2.88 -8.03
CA TYR A 4 -9.06 3.23 -7.19
C TYR A 4 -9.22 2.16 -6.10
N VAL A 5 -9.21 2.59 -4.85
CA VAL A 5 -9.48 1.80 -3.65
C VAL A 5 -10.89 2.17 -3.17
N GLY A 6 -11.93 1.64 -3.83
CA GLY A 6 -13.33 1.79 -3.37
C GLY A 6 -13.54 1.15 -1.98
N THR A 7 -14.47 1.57 -1.12
CA THR A 7 -15.91 1.71 -1.38
C THR A 7 -16.61 2.49 -0.25
N GLN A 8 -17.34 3.56 -0.55
CA GLN A 8 -18.29 4.31 0.34
C GLN A 8 -17.81 4.83 1.73
N GLN A 9 -16.59 4.57 2.17
CA GLN A 9 -16.02 5.10 3.41
C GLN A 9 -14.70 5.81 3.11
N THR A 10 -14.67 7.12 3.36
CA THR A 10 -13.45 7.94 3.23
C THR A 10 -12.38 7.54 4.25
N SER A 11 -12.79 6.99 5.40
CA SER A 11 -11.93 6.30 6.35
C SER A 11 -12.74 5.31 7.20
N THR A 12 -12.14 4.21 7.61
CA THR A 12 -12.46 3.58 8.90
C THR A 12 -11.60 4.26 9.97
N ALA A 13 -11.91 4.13 11.26
CA ALA A 13 -11.18 4.83 12.34
C ALA A 13 -9.64 4.58 12.38
N ALA A 14 -9.10 3.72 11.52
CA ALA A 14 -7.68 3.36 11.44
C ALA A 14 -7.02 3.54 10.04
N VAL A 15 -7.78 3.69 8.94
CA VAL A 15 -7.21 3.70 7.57
C VAL A 15 -7.83 4.80 6.70
N ASP A 16 -7.00 5.70 6.20
CA ASP A 16 -7.33 6.74 5.21
C ASP A 16 -7.09 6.20 3.78
N PHE A 17 -8.17 5.77 3.14
CA PHE A 17 -8.11 5.23 1.78
C PHE A 17 -7.76 6.28 0.73
N LEU A 18 -8.11 7.56 0.96
CA LEU A 18 -7.78 8.65 0.04
C LEU A 18 -6.28 8.93 0.08
N ALA A 19 -5.65 8.84 1.25
CA ALA A 19 -4.21 8.95 1.37
C ALA A 19 -3.48 7.83 0.61
N ILE A 20 -4.00 6.60 0.68
CA ILE A 20 -3.50 5.46 -0.08
C ILE A 20 -3.63 5.71 -1.59
N GLU A 21 -4.83 6.06 -2.07
CA GLU A 21 -5.06 6.33 -3.50
C GLU A 21 -4.14 7.41 -4.05
N ARG A 22 -3.98 8.53 -3.33
CA ARG A 22 -3.06 9.61 -3.71
C ARG A 22 -1.62 9.13 -3.78
N THR A 23 -1.20 8.26 -2.86
CA THR A 23 0.14 7.66 -2.86
C THR A 23 0.34 6.71 -4.05
N LEU A 24 -0.68 5.92 -4.39
CA LEU A 24 -0.64 5.00 -5.53
C LEU A 24 -0.60 5.76 -6.86
N ASN A 25 -1.36 6.85 -6.96
CA ASN A 25 -1.42 7.70 -8.16
C ASN A 25 -0.23 8.67 -8.29
N GLY A 26 0.56 8.84 -7.22
CA GLY A 26 1.75 9.70 -7.22
C GLY A 26 1.45 11.19 -7.02
N ASP A 27 0.29 11.52 -6.45
CA ASP A 27 -0.12 12.91 -6.23
C ASP A 27 0.73 13.60 -5.16
N LEU A 28 1.06 14.88 -5.39
CA LEU A 28 1.81 15.70 -4.44
C LEU A 28 0.88 16.70 -3.71
N PRO A 29 1.18 17.05 -2.44
CA PRO A 29 2.19 16.45 -1.58
C PRO A 29 1.83 15.01 -1.20
N ARG A 30 2.84 14.14 -1.07
CA ARG A 30 2.62 12.75 -0.64
C ARG A 30 2.05 12.77 0.78
N PRO A 31 0.87 12.18 1.02
CA PRO A 31 0.33 12.09 2.37
C PRO A 31 1.23 11.20 3.24
N CYS A 32 1.25 11.49 4.54
CA CYS A 32 1.90 10.62 5.51
C CYS A 32 1.01 9.39 5.76
N LEU A 33 1.45 8.22 5.31
CA LEU A 33 0.77 6.96 5.57
C LEU A 33 1.23 6.36 6.90
N GLY A 34 0.30 5.89 7.71
CA GLY A 34 0.53 5.03 8.87
C GLY A 34 0.97 3.62 8.47
N GLU A 35 1.34 2.79 9.46
CA GLU A 35 1.85 1.43 9.19
C GLU A 35 0.80 0.53 8.51
N GLU A 36 -0.46 0.60 8.93
CA GLU A 36 -1.56 -0.17 8.32
C GLU A 36 -1.84 0.27 6.87
N GLU A 37 -1.80 1.58 6.62
CA GLU A 37 -2.00 2.14 5.28
C GLU A 37 -0.86 1.79 4.33
N LEU A 38 0.39 1.79 4.83
CA LEU A 38 1.55 1.36 4.07
C LEU A 38 1.49 -0.14 3.71
N ASP A 39 1.07 -1.00 4.64
CA ASP A 39 0.88 -2.43 4.37
C ASP A 39 -0.19 -2.64 3.30
N LEU A 40 -1.33 -1.96 3.41
CA LEU A 40 -2.41 -2.05 2.44
C LEU A 40 -2.00 -1.52 1.06
N ALA A 41 -1.36 -0.36 0.99
CA ALA A 41 -0.85 0.21 -0.25
C ALA A 41 0.19 -0.71 -0.91
N ALA A 42 1.09 -1.31 -0.12
CA ALA A 42 2.06 -2.27 -0.61
C ALA A 42 1.38 -3.52 -1.17
N ARG A 43 0.34 -4.02 -0.50
CA ARG A 43 -0.42 -5.21 -0.93
C ARG A 43 -1.15 -4.98 -2.24
N VAL A 44 -1.72 -3.79 -2.43
CA VAL A 44 -2.35 -3.39 -3.69
C VAL A 44 -1.32 -3.37 -4.82
N LEU A 45 -0.18 -2.71 -4.64
CA LEU A 45 0.88 -2.66 -5.65
C LEU A 45 1.48 -4.04 -5.97
N ASP A 46 1.62 -4.88 -4.94
CA ASP A 46 2.09 -6.26 -5.08
C ASP A 46 1.13 -7.11 -5.92
N ALA A 47 -0.18 -6.98 -5.67
CA ALA A 47 -1.22 -7.65 -6.46
C ALA A 47 -1.26 -7.16 -7.92
N HIS A 48 -0.85 -5.90 -8.17
CA HIS A 48 -0.64 -5.36 -9.52
C HIS A 48 0.65 -5.85 -10.19
N GLY A 49 1.45 -6.68 -9.52
CA GLY A 49 2.68 -7.28 -10.07
C GLY A 49 3.91 -6.37 -9.99
N GLU A 50 3.87 -5.31 -9.18
CA GLU A 50 5.03 -4.44 -9.01
C GLU A 50 6.18 -5.13 -8.26
N SER A 51 7.42 -4.75 -8.58
CA SER A 51 8.60 -5.28 -7.91
C SER A 51 8.74 -4.67 -6.51
N ALA A 52 9.36 -5.41 -5.58
CA ALA A 52 9.55 -4.93 -4.22
C ALA A 52 10.36 -3.63 -4.15
N SER A 53 11.25 -3.37 -5.12
CA SER A 53 11.99 -2.10 -5.20
C SER A 53 11.11 -0.94 -5.65
N ALA A 54 10.25 -1.15 -6.65
CA ALA A 54 9.32 -0.13 -7.14
C ALA A 54 8.27 0.24 -6.09
N ILE A 55 7.75 -0.75 -5.38
CA ILE A 55 6.84 -0.55 -4.24
C ILE A 55 7.54 0.26 -3.15
N ALA A 56 8.77 -0.14 -2.77
CA ALA A 56 9.55 0.54 -1.74
C ALA A 56 9.83 2.00 -2.08
N GLU A 57 10.21 2.29 -3.32
CA GLU A 57 10.44 3.65 -3.82
C GLU A 57 9.16 4.50 -3.79
N ARG A 58 8.04 3.93 -4.22
CA ARG A 58 6.74 4.63 -4.23
C ARG A 58 6.27 4.95 -2.80
N LEU A 59 6.43 4.02 -1.87
CA LEU A 59 5.98 4.15 -0.48
C LEU A 59 7.03 4.79 0.46
N GLY A 60 8.25 5.04 -0.01
CA GLY A 60 9.32 5.62 0.81
C GLY A 60 9.85 4.69 1.91
N VAL A 61 9.71 3.37 1.74
CA VAL A 61 10.20 2.36 2.69
C VAL A 61 11.40 1.61 2.13
N LYS A 62 12.04 0.75 2.93
CA LYS A 62 13.13 -0.11 2.46
C LYS A 62 12.58 -1.33 1.72
N PRO A 63 13.20 -1.83 0.64
CA PRO A 63 12.77 -3.05 -0.06
C PRO A 63 12.64 -4.27 0.86
N ARG A 64 13.52 -4.39 1.86
CA ARG A 64 13.46 -5.46 2.87
C ARG A 64 12.15 -5.45 3.67
N THR A 65 11.55 -4.28 3.88
CA THR A 65 10.24 -4.14 4.54
C THR A 65 9.15 -4.79 3.68
N ILE A 66 9.16 -4.54 2.37
CA ILE A 66 8.21 -5.14 1.42
C ILE A 66 8.38 -6.66 1.37
N THR A 67 9.61 -7.17 1.33
CA THR A 67 9.86 -8.62 1.39
C THR A 67 9.30 -9.25 2.67
N ARG A 68 9.45 -8.58 3.82
CA ARG A 68 8.90 -9.05 5.10
C ARG A 68 7.37 -9.09 5.10
N TRP A 69 6.73 -8.07 4.52
CA TRP A 69 5.26 -8.03 4.40
C TRP A 69 4.73 -9.12 3.46
N ARG A 70 5.39 -9.37 2.33
CA ARG A 70 5.04 -10.49 1.42
C ARG A 70 4.98 -11.84 2.15
N GLU A 71 5.98 -12.13 2.99
CA GLU A 71 5.98 -13.37 3.77
C GLU A 71 4.81 -13.42 4.77
N ARG A 72 4.46 -12.30 5.40
CA ARG A 72 3.29 -12.20 6.29
C ARG A 72 1.98 -12.49 5.55
N TRP A 73 1.80 -11.92 4.35
CA TRP A 73 0.57 -12.11 3.57
C TRP A 73 0.41 -13.52 3.05
N LYS A 74 1.51 -14.20 2.66
CA LYS A 74 1.49 -15.61 2.26
C LYS A 74 0.97 -16.53 3.36
N VAL A 75 1.37 -16.28 4.62
CA VAL A 75 0.90 -17.06 5.77
C VAL A 75 -0.60 -16.82 6.02
N ALA A 76 -1.08 -15.58 5.82
CA ALA A 76 -2.49 -15.25 6.02
C ALA A 76 -3.44 -15.78 4.93
N GLY A 77 -2.93 -16.07 3.72
CA GLY A 77 -3.73 -16.64 2.61
C GLY A 77 -3.72 -18.17 2.54
N ALA A 78 -2.93 -18.85 3.38
CA ALA A 78 -2.79 -20.30 3.41
C ALA A 78 -3.54 -20.96 4.58
N ALA A 79 -4.43 -20.23 5.25
CA ALA A 79 -5.26 -20.69 6.36
C ALA A 79 -6.73 -20.75 5.97
#